data_AF-A0A803LRZ4-F1
#
_entry.id   AF-A0A803LRZ4-F1
#
_cell.length_a   1.000
_cell.length_b   1.000
_cell.length_c   1.000
_cell.angle_alpha   90.00
_cell.angle_beta   90.00
_cell.angle_gamma   90.00
#
_symmetry.space_group_name_H-M   'P 1'
#
loop_
_entity.id
_entity.type
_entity.pdbx_description
1 polymer ?
#
loop_
_entity_poly.entity_id
_entity_poly.type
_entity_poly.pdbx_seq_one_letter_code
_entity_poly.pdbx_strand_id
1 'polypeptide(L)'
;LGKVKDFLGLISEANKTLQLNAKDKPEEFDIEVLHGNESEYIEMELMLGVADLQTPEAMEAAEAAMAGNQPVGSSKEHSDMLVDGSPRQQSESRTKRKQPKIVVLP
;
A
#
# COMPACT_ATOMS: atom_id res chain seq x y z
N LEU A 1 -28.88 -10.16 -12.18
CA LEU A 1 -28.80 -8.68 -12.20
C LEU A 1 -29.42 -8.01 -10.96
N GLY A 2 -30.54 -8.51 -10.41
CA GLY A 2 -31.18 -7.93 -9.21
C GLY A 2 -30.26 -7.82 -7.97
N LYS A 3 -29.57 -8.91 -7.59
CA LYS A 3 -28.66 -8.92 -6.42
C LYS A 3 -27.55 -7.86 -6.47
N VAL A 4 -27.01 -7.60 -7.67
CA VAL A 4 -25.98 -6.58 -7.86
C VAL A 4 -26.58 -5.19 -7.66
N LYS A 5 -27.79 -4.96 -8.17
CA LYS A 5 -28.51 -3.70 -7.97
C LYS A 5 -28.85 -3.45 -6.49
N ASP A 6 -29.25 -4.50 -5.78
CA ASP A 6 -29.52 -4.42 -4.34
C ASP A 6 -28.24 -4.09 -3.55
N PHE A 7 -27.13 -4.76 -3.87
CA PHE A 7 -25.82 -4.49 -3.25
C PHE A 7 -25.33 -3.06 -3.51
N LEU A 8 -25.45 -2.57 -4.76
CA LEU A 8 -25.09 -1.20 -5.11
C LEU A 8 -25.97 -0.16 -4.40
N GLY A 9 -27.25 -0.48 -4.16
CA GLY A 9 -28.15 0.37 -3.37
C GLY A 9 -27.67 0.52 -1.93
N LEU A 10 -27.32 -0.60 -1.27
CA LEU A 10 -26.79 -0.60 0.09
C LEU A 10 -25.49 0.19 0.22
N ILE A 11 -24.56 0.02 -0.73
CA ILE A 11 -23.29 0.77 -0.75
C ILE A 11 -23.55 2.27 -0.97
N SER A 12 -24.48 2.63 -1.86
CA SER A 12 -24.84 4.03 -2.11
C SER A 12 -25.37 4.71 -0.85
N GLU A 13 -26.22 4.02 -0.09
CA GLU A 13 -26.75 4.52 1.18
C GLU A 13 -25.65 4.66 2.24
N ALA A 14 -24.81 3.62 2.41
CA ALA A 14 -23.68 3.67 3.33
C ALA A 14 -22.72 4.83 3.01
N ASN A 15 -22.45 5.08 1.72
CA ASN A 15 -21.60 6.19 1.28
C ASN A 15 -22.21 7.55 1.59
N LYS A 16 -23.53 7.73 1.45
CA LYS A 16 -24.20 8.98 1.83
C LYS A 16 -24.10 9.24 3.32
N THR A 17 -24.37 8.23 4.14
CA THR A 17 -24.25 8.32 5.60
C THR A 17 -22.82 8.65 6.01
N LEU A 18 -21.83 7.99 5.40
CA LEU A 18 -20.42 8.29 5.63
C LEU A 18 -20.08 9.75 5.31
N GLN A 19 -20.53 10.26 4.17
CA GLN A 19 -20.28 11.66 3.77
C GLN A 19 -20.95 12.68 4.70
N LEU A 20 -22.16 12.39 5.19
CA LEU A 20 -22.84 13.26 6.15
C LEU A 20 -22.11 13.27 7.49
N ASN A 21 -21.78 12.09 8.01
CA ASN A 21 -21.07 11.98 9.28
C ASN A 21 -19.67 12.63 9.22
N ALA A 22 -18.97 12.48 8.10
CA ALA A 22 -17.67 13.12 7.89
C ALA A 22 -17.75 14.66 7.83
N LYS A 23 -18.90 15.23 7.44
CA LYS A 23 -19.12 16.69 7.51
C LYS A 23 -19.41 17.16 8.92
N ASP A 24 -20.19 16.39 9.68
CA ASP A 24 -20.60 16.76 11.03
C ASP A 24 -19.48 16.55 12.06
N LYS A 25 -18.60 15.57 11.83
CA LYS A 25 -17.49 15.20 12.72
C LYS A 25 -16.22 14.87 11.94
N PRO A 26 -15.62 15.84 11.24
CA PRO A 26 -14.48 15.59 10.36
C PRO A 26 -13.31 14.89 11.08
N GLU A 27 -13.09 15.19 12.36
CA GLU A 27 -12.05 14.57 13.19
C GLU A 27 -12.21 13.06 13.42
N GLU A 28 -13.43 12.51 13.41
CA GLU A 28 -13.65 11.05 13.54
C GLU A 28 -13.32 10.29 12.25
N PHE A 29 -13.22 10.99 11.12
CA PHE A 29 -13.01 10.43 9.78
C PHE A 29 -11.72 10.94 9.11
N ASP A 30 -10.92 11.72 9.81
CA ASP A 30 -9.61 12.13 9.34
C ASP A 30 -8.66 10.92 9.40
N ILE A 31 -8.21 10.49 8.22
CA ILE A 31 -7.31 9.34 8.05
C ILE A 31 -5.84 9.73 8.24
N GLU A 32 -5.57 11.04 8.30
CA GLU A 32 -4.23 11.61 8.40
C GLU A 32 -4.01 12.31 9.75
N VAL A 33 -4.87 12.08 10.76
CA VAL A 33 -4.77 12.78 12.06
C VAL A 33 -3.35 12.69 12.63
N LEU A 34 -2.66 13.83 12.60
CA LEU A 34 -1.38 14.04 13.25
C LEU A 34 -1.65 14.64 14.63
N HIS A 35 -1.47 13.84 15.68
CA HIS A 35 -1.53 14.19 17.09
C HIS A 35 -0.31 15.02 17.55
N GLY A 36 0.67 15.26 16.67
CA GLY A 36 1.85 16.08 16.92
C GLY A 36 2.96 15.35 17.69
N ASN A 37 2.80 14.05 17.91
CA ASN A 37 3.79 13.16 18.52
C ASN A 37 4.24 12.06 17.57
N GLU A 38 3.98 12.22 16.28
CA GLU A 38 4.42 11.30 15.24
C GLU A 38 5.94 11.29 15.12
N SER A 39 6.47 10.15 14.68
CA SER A 39 7.86 10.03 14.29
C SER A 39 8.16 10.94 13.09
N GLU A 40 9.35 11.55 13.07
CA GLU A 40 9.84 12.33 11.91
C GLU A 40 9.95 11.46 10.63
N TYR A 41 10.05 10.14 10.79
CA TYR A 41 10.20 9.18 9.69
C TYR A 41 9.00 8.25 9.60
N ILE A 42 8.59 7.95 8.36
CA ILE A 42 7.55 6.96 8.05
C ILE A 42 8.23 5.60 7.90
N GLU A 43 7.92 4.67 8.80
CA GLU A 43 8.36 3.28 8.68
C GLU A 43 7.50 2.55 7.64
N MET A 44 8.12 2.08 6.57
CA MET A 44 7.45 1.30 5.51
C MET A 44 8.05 -0.10 5.44
N GLU A 45 7.21 -1.13 5.55
CA GLU A 45 7.61 -2.51 5.23
C GLU A 45 7.41 -2.74 3.72
N LEU A 46 8.43 -2.35 2.93
CA LEU A 46 8.41 -2.58 1.49
C LEU A 46 8.79 -4.03 1.20
N MET A 47 7.84 -4.80 0.66
CA MET A 47 8.07 -6.16 0.17
C MET A 47 8.83 -6.13 -1.17
N LEU A 48 10.09 -5.71 -1.13
CA LEU A 48 10.95 -5.70 -2.30
C LEU A 48 11.33 -7.13 -2.67
N GLY A 49 10.86 -7.59 -3.84
CA GLY A 49 11.29 -8.85 -4.42
C GLY A 49 12.75 -8.80 -4.85
N VAL A 50 13.36 -9.98 -5.03
CA VAL A 50 14.65 -10.08 -5.72
C VAL A 50 14.37 -9.98 -7.22
N ALA A 51 14.78 -8.86 -7.83
CA ALA A 51 14.78 -8.68 -9.27
C ALA A 51 16.17 -8.99 -9.84
N ASP A 52 16.23 -9.55 -11.04
CA ASP A 52 17.48 -9.62 -11.80
C ASP A 52 17.79 -8.23 -12.35
N LEU A 53 18.91 -7.65 -11.91
CA LEU A 53 19.37 -6.31 -12.29
C LEU A 53 20.31 -6.34 -13.51
N GLN A 54 20.64 -7.53 -14.02
CA GLN A 54 21.47 -7.70 -15.21
C GLN A 54 20.65 -7.68 -16.51
N THR A 55 19.35 -7.39 -16.43
CA THR A 55 18.55 -7.17 -17.62
C THR A 55 18.94 -5.85 -18.29
N PRO A 56 18.96 -5.78 -19.63
CA PRO A 56 19.28 -4.55 -20.35
C PRO A 56 18.43 -3.36 -19.91
N GLU A 57 17.15 -3.58 -19.60
CA GLU A 57 16.21 -2.56 -19.17
C GLU A 57 16.55 -1.99 -17.79
N ALA A 58 17.00 -2.84 -16.86
CA ALA A 58 17.43 -2.40 -15.53
C ALA A 58 18.72 -1.58 -15.60
N MET A 59 19.64 -1.98 -16.49
CA MET A 59 20.89 -1.27 -16.72
C MET A 59 20.66 0.10 -17.38
N GLU A 60 19.82 0.18 -18.40
CA GLU A 60 19.44 1.45 -19.05
C GLU A 60 18.75 2.40 -18.06
N ALA A 61 17.83 1.88 -17.23
CA ALA A 61 17.16 2.69 -16.21
C ALA A 61 18.14 3.21 -15.14
N ALA A 62 19.11 2.39 -14.72
CA ALA A 62 20.14 2.80 -13.77
C ALA A 62 21.08 3.86 -14.37
N GLU A 63 21.52 3.69 -15.61
CA GLU A 63 22.34 4.66 -16.33
C GLU A 63 21.61 5.99 -16.51
N ALA A 64 20.34 5.95 -16.89
CA ALA A 64 19.50 7.13 -16.98
C ALA A 64 19.38 7.85 -15.62
N ALA A 65 19.11 7.11 -14.53
CA ALA A 65 19.03 7.67 -13.18
C ALA A 65 20.36 8.33 -12.74
N MET A 66 21.50 7.69 -13.00
CA MET A 66 22.82 8.26 -12.71
C MET A 66 23.12 9.52 -13.54
N ALA A 67 22.62 9.60 -14.77
CA ALA A 67 22.72 10.78 -15.61
C ALA A 67 21.75 11.92 -15.22
N GLY A 68 20.94 11.72 -14.17
CA GLY A 68 19.94 12.69 -13.70
C GLY A 68 18.59 12.59 -14.44
N ASN A 69 18.42 11.63 -15.33
CA ASN A 69 17.13 11.33 -15.96
C ASN A 69 16.32 10.44 -15.01
N GLN A 70 15.26 10.99 -14.42
CA GLN A 70 14.36 10.19 -13.58
C GLN A 70 13.65 9.15 -14.45
N PRO A 71 13.60 7.86 -14.04
CA PRO A 71 12.74 6.89 -14.70
C PRO A 71 11.30 7.35 -14.52
N VAL A 72 10.63 7.68 -15.63
CA VAL A 72 9.18 7.84 -15.63
C VAL A 72 8.61 6.47 -15.32
N GLY A 73 8.28 6.23 -14.05
CA GLY A 73 7.56 5.05 -13.65
C GLY A 73 6.24 5.01 -14.43
N SER A 74 6.21 4.28 -15.54
CA SER A 74 4.96 3.73 -16.01
C SER A 74 4.59 2.70 -14.96
N SER A 75 3.83 3.10 -13.96
CA SER A 75 3.00 2.19 -13.19
C SER A 75 2.09 1.49 -14.21
N LYS A 76 2.58 0.39 -14.78
CA LYS A 76 1.83 -0.46 -15.68
C LYS A 76 0.59 -0.92 -14.92
N GLU A 77 -0.52 -0.70 -15.60
CA GLU A 77 -1.89 -0.96 -15.22
C GLU A 77 -2.05 -2.30 -14.49
N HIS A 78 -2.96 -2.33 -13.52
CA HIS A 78 -3.42 -3.51 -12.81
C HIS A 78 -3.64 -4.69 -13.78
N SER A 79 -2.77 -5.70 -13.72
CA SER A 79 -3.03 -6.99 -14.33
C SER A 79 -3.95 -7.80 -13.39
N ASP A 80 -5.07 -8.28 -13.94
CA ASP A 80 -6.09 -9.06 -13.24
C ASP A 80 -5.47 -10.28 -12.53
N MET A 81 -5.42 -10.22 -11.20
CA MET A 81 -5.08 -11.39 -10.38
C MET A 81 -6.26 -12.36 -10.39
N LEU A 82 -6.13 -13.47 -11.10
CA LEU A 82 -6.97 -14.66 -10.89
C LEU A 82 -6.64 -15.22 -9.50
N VAL A 83 -7.51 -14.95 -8.53
CA VAL A 83 -7.40 -15.51 -7.17
C VAL A 83 -7.80 -16.99 -7.19
N ASP A 84 -6.82 -17.89 -7.12
CA ASP A 84 -7.07 -19.28 -6.72
C ASP A 84 -7.02 -19.36 -5.20
N GLY A 85 -8.18 -19.60 -4.60
CA GLY A 85 -8.39 -19.62 -3.16
C GLY A 85 -8.02 -20.97 -2.55
N SER A 86 -7.01 -20.99 -1.68
CA SER A 86 -6.77 -22.11 -0.76
C SER A 86 -6.61 -21.62 0.68
N PRO A 87 -7.41 -22.12 1.65
CA PRO A 87 -7.37 -21.63 3.02
C PRO A 87 -6.18 -22.24 3.78
N ARG A 88 -5.23 -21.41 4.21
CA ARG A 88 -4.14 -21.84 5.11
C ARG A 88 -4.59 -21.74 6.56
N GLN A 89 -4.54 -22.87 7.26
CA GLN A 89 -4.81 -23.00 8.68
C GLN A 89 -3.83 -22.18 9.53
N GLN A 90 -4.39 -21.51 10.53
CA GLN A 90 -3.72 -20.66 11.50
C GLN A 90 -2.86 -21.51 12.44
N SER A 91 -1.56 -21.21 12.54
CA SER A 91 -0.71 -21.70 13.63
C SER A 91 -0.09 -20.50 14.35
N GLU A 92 -0.49 -20.32 15.60
CA GLU A 92 0.08 -19.34 16.51
C GLU A 92 1.49 -19.78 16.92
N SER A 93 2.47 -18.89 16.77
CA SER A 93 3.66 -18.89 17.63
C SER A 93 4.20 -17.47 17.78
N ARG A 94 3.96 -16.88 18.96
CA ARG A 94 4.58 -15.61 19.39
C ARG A 94 6.09 -15.82 19.49
N THR A 95 6.84 -15.36 18.51
CA THR A 95 8.30 -15.22 18.61
C THR A 95 8.64 -13.77 18.89
N LYS A 96 9.43 -13.55 19.96
CA LYS A 96 9.92 -12.23 20.36
C LYS A 96 10.79 -11.67 19.23
N ARG A 97 10.26 -10.70 18.48
CA ARG A 97 10.95 -10.05 17.36
C ARG A 97 12.13 -9.24 17.90
N LYS A 98 13.35 -9.58 17.47
CA LYS A 98 14.53 -8.75 17.70
C LYS A 98 14.40 -7.51 16.81
N GLN A 99 14.63 -6.33 17.38
CA GLN A 99 14.56 -5.10 16.60
C GLN A 99 15.73 -5.02 15.61
N PRO A 100 15.48 -4.67 14.33
CA PRO A 100 16.53 -4.48 13.35
C PRO A 100 17.36 -3.25 13.71
N LYS A 101 18.68 -3.39 13.61
CA LYS A 101 19.63 -2.30 13.81
C LYS A 101 19.69 -1.49 12.52
N ILE A 102 19.26 -0.23 12.56
CA ILE A 102 19.44 0.70 11.45
C ILE A 102 20.94 1.00 11.34
N VAL A 103 21.53 0.67 10.19
CA VAL A 103 22.92 1.01 9.87
C VAL A 103 22.91 2.32 9.09
N VAL A 104 23.50 3.37 9.67
CA VAL A 104 23.74 4.64 8.98
C VAL A 104 25.02 4.49 8.17
N LEU A 105 24.95 4.74 6.87
CA LEU A 105 26.11 4.76 5.98
C LEU A 105 26.82 6.13 6.04
N PRO A 106 28.16 6.18 5.91
CA PRO A 106 28.97 7.38 6.03
C PRO A 106 28.76 8.40 4.89
#